data_AF-A0A7L2E8L5-F1
#
_entry.id   AF-A0A7L2E8L5-F1
#
_cell.length_a   1.000
_cell.length_b   1.000
_cell.length_c   1.000
_cell.angle_alpha   90.00
_cell.angle_beta   90.00
_cell.angle_gamma   90.00
#
_symmetry.space_group_name_H-M   'P 1'
#
loop_
_entity.id
_entity.type
_entity.pdbx_description
1 polymer ?
#
loop_
_entity_poly.entity_id
_entity_poly.type
_entity_poly.pdbx_seq_one_letter_code
_entity_poly.pdbx_strand_id
1 'polypeptide(L)'
;RRPAFKVCYICGREFGSHSIAIHEPKCLEEWRIENNQLPKHLRRPEPRNGSYTFTDENEAAYYSAQAQLLPCRNCGRTFFPDRLPVHERCCK
;
A
#
# COMPACT_ATOMS: atom_id res chain seq x y z
N ARG A 1 20.66 -16.75 10.16
CA ARG A 1 19.56 -15.79 10.42
C ARG A 1 19.05 -15.29 9.08
N ARG A 2 17.74 -15.38 8.80
CA ARG A 2 17.16 -14.68 7.64
C ARG A 2 17.37 -13.17 7.84
N PRO A 3 17.72 -12.39 6.80
CA PRO A 3 17.79 -10.94 6.92
C PRO A 3 16.45 -10.42 7.43
N ALA A 4 16.48 -9.44 8.34
CA ALA A 4 15.26 -8.79 8.80
C ALA A 4 14.69 -7.94 7.64
N PHE A 5 13.62 -8.44 7.03
CA PHE A 5 12.83 -7.72 6.06
C PHE A 5 11.81 -6.84 6.79
N LYS A 6 11.54 -5.66 6.23
CA LYS A 6 10.48 -4.76 6.67
C LYS A 6 9.44 -4.64 5.55
N VAL A 7 8.17 -4.65 5.91
CA VAL A 7 7.06 -4.40 4.99
C VAL A 7 6.86 -2.89 4.84
N CYS A 8 6.70 -2.43 3.60
CA CYS A 8 6.30 -1.07 3.31
C CYS A 8 4.84 -0.85 3.70
N TYR A 9 4.57 0.13 4.57
CA TYR A 9 3.22 0.42 5.07
C TYR A 9 2.25 1.00 4.01
N ILE A 10 2.76 1.32 2.83
CA ILE A 10 1.99 1.90 1.71
C ILE A 10 1.57 0.81 0.72
N CYS A 11 2.52 -0.03 0.29
CA CYS A 11 2.30 -1.02 -0.77
C CYS A 11 2.40 -2.49 -0.31
N GLY A 12 2.71 -2.74 0.97
CA GLY A 12 2.70 -4.08 1.55
C GLY A 12 3.84 -5.01 1.09
N ARG A 13 4.80 -4.50 0.29
CA ARG A 13 5.95 -5.28 -0.18
C ARG A 13 7.07 -5.34 0.87
N GLU A 14 7.78 -6.45 0.90
CA GLU A 14 8.94 -6.67 1.76
C GLU A 14 10.23 -6.10 1.15
N PHE A 15 11.01 -5.39 1.97
CA PHE A 15 12.28 -4.82 1.59
C PHE A 15 13.34 -5.08 2.66
N GLY A 16 14.61 -5.11 2.25
CA GLY A 16 15.70 -5.09 3.22
C GLY A 16 15.69 -3.79 4.02
N SER A 17 16.19 -3.84 5.26
CA SER A 17 16.18 -2.69 6.19
C SER A 17 16.81 -1.40 5.63
N HIS A 18 17.80 -1.50 4.73
CA HIS A 18 18.38 -0.33 4.07
C HIS A 18 17.57 0.11 2.85
N SER A 19 17.07 -0.84 2.08
CA SER A 19 16.29 -0.58 0.87
C SER A 19 14.94 0.07 1.17
N ILE A 20 14.32 -0.26 2.33
CA ILE A 20 13.02 0.30 2.70
C ILE A 20 13.07 1.82 2.91
N ALA A 21 14.15 2.35 3.50
CA ALA A 21 14.32 3.78 3.75
C ALA A 21 14.36 4.60 2.44
N ILE A 22 14.83 3.99 1.35
CA ILE A 22 14.85 4.61 0.01
C ILE A 22 13.51 4.38 -0.70
N HIS A 23 12.88 3.22 -0.45
CA HIS A 23 11.62 2.85 -1.07
C HIS A 23 10.43 3.68 -0.55
N GLU A 24 10.25 3.82 0.76
CA GLU A 24 9.10 4.49 1.38
C GLU A 24 8.83 5.91 0.85
N PRO A 25 9.81 6.84 0.77
CA PRO A 25 9.55 8.18 0.26
C PRO A 25 9.11 8.16 -1.20
N LYS A 26 9.77 7.34 -2.03
CA LYS A 26 9.41 7.17 -3.45
C LYS A 26 8.01 6.54 -3.60
N CYS A 27 7.69 5.55 -2.77
CA CYS A 27 6.39 4.90 -2.79
C CYS A 27 5.27 5.86 -2.38
N LEU A 28 5.53 6.77 -1.43
CA LEU A 28 4.58 7.79 -1.00
C LEU A 28 4.34 8.86 -2.07
N GLU A 29 5.39 9.27 -2.77
CA GLU A 29 5.30 10.20 -3.90
C GLU A 29 4.38 9.66 -5.01
N GLU A 30 4.64 8.43 -5.46
CA GLU A 30 3.82 7.77 -6.48
C GLU A 30 2.36 7.62 -6.00
N TRP A 31 2.16 7.18 -4.75
CA TRP A 31 0.83 7.07 -4.17
C TRP A 31 0.08 8.41 -4.18
N ARG A 32 0.76 9.53 -3.86
CA ARG A 32 0.15 10.87 -3.88
C ARG A 32 -0.26 11.27 -5.29
N ILE A 33 0.56 10.97 -6.29
CA ILE A 33 0.26 11.25 -7.70
C ILE A 33 -0.99 10.46 -8.14
N GLU A 34 -1.02 9.16 -7.87
CA GLU A 34 -2.18 8.30 -8.17
C GLU A 34 -3.43 8.78 -7.44
N ASN A 35 -3.31 9.09 -6.16
CA ASN A 35 -4.44 9.53 -5.33
C ASN A 35 -4.99 10.90 -5.78
N ASN A 36 -4.14 11.80 -6.26
CA ASN A 36 -4.57 13.10 -6.78
C ASN A 36 -5.28 13.01 -8.13
N GLN A 37 -4.95 11.99 -8.94
CA GLN A 37 -5.64 11.70 -10.19
C GLN A 37 -7.06 11.15 -9.98
N LEU A 38 -7.37 10.63 -8.78
CA LEU A 38 -8.72 10.20 -8.46
C LEU A 38 -9.68 11.39 -8.25
N PRO A 39 -10.96 11.25 -8.64
CA PRO A 39 -12.01 12.19 -8.28
C PRO A 39 -12.00 12.47 -6.78
N LYS A 40 -12.29 13.71 -6.35
CA LYS A 40 -12.21 14.14 -4.94
C LYS A 40 -12.90 13.19 -3.96
N HIS A 41 -14.01 12.59 -4.36
CA HIS A 41 -14.80 11.65 -3.55
C HIS A 41 -14.22 10.22 -3.46
N LEU A 42 -13.25 9.88 -4.31
CA LEU A 42 -12.53 8.60 -4.32
C LEU A 42 -11.09 8.72 -3.81
N ARG A 43 -10.65 9.93 -3.46
CA ARG A 43 -9.32 10.15 -2.88
C ARG A 43 -9.27 9.52 -1.50
N ARG A 44 -8.19 8.78 -1.25
CA ARG A 44 -7.89 8.12 0.00
C ARG A 44 -7.12 9.06 0.94
N PRO A 45 -7.24 8.88 2.27
CA PRO A 45 -6.37 9.56 3.22
C PRO A 45 -4.93 9.10 3.06
N GLU A 46 -3.99 10.02 3.26
CA GLU A 46 -2.56 9.72 3.18
C GLU A 46 -2.17 8.61 4.17
N PRO A 47 -1.49 7.54 3.72
CA PRO A 47 -1.00 6.50 4.60
C PRO A 47 0.01 7.13 5.57
N ARG A 48 -0.23 6.93 6.87
CA ARG A 48 0.66 7.40 7.92
C ARG A 48 1.55 6.25 8.36
N ASN A 49 2.86 6.51 8.42
CA ASN A 49 3.77 5.63 9.14
C ASN A 49 3.39 5.72 10.62
N GLY A 50 2.64 4.74 11.10
CA GLY A 50 2.21 4.72 12.49
C GLY A 50 3.43 4.58 13.38
N SER A 51 3.71 5.57 14.23
CA SER A 51 4.67 5.45 15.32
C SER A 51 4.10 4.53 16.40
N TYR A 52 3.88 3.26 16.07
CA TYR A 52 3.37 2.27 17.00
C TYR A 52 4.51 1.71 17.83
N THR A 53 4.38 1.87 19.14
CA THR A 53 5.15 1.12 20.12
C THR A 53 4.61 -0.32 20.17
N PHE A 54 5.51 -1.28 20.01
CA PHE A 54 5.42 -2.72 20.28
C PHE A 54 5.22 -3.75 19.15
N THR A 55 6.22 -4.65 19.14
CA THR A 55 6.29 -6.08 18.83
C THR A 55 6.06 -6.64 17.43
N ASP A 56 5.43 -5.95 16.48
CA ASP A 56 5.56 -6.37 15.07
C ASP A 56 5.33 -5.21 14.09
N GLU A 57 6.39 -4.43 13.85
CA GLU A 57 6.40 -3.34 12.85
C GLU A 57 5.89 -3.80 11.47
N ASN A 58 6.11 -5.08 11.16
CA ASN A 58 5.77 -5.69 9.89
C ASN A 58 4.26 -5.95 9.76
N GLU A 59 3.62 -6.46 10.82
CA GLU A 59 2.18 -6.64 10.91
C GLU A 59 1.44 -5.29 10.84
N ALA A 60 1.91 -4.28 11.57
CA ALA A 60 1.32 -2.94 11.51
C ALA A 60 1.43 -2.33 10.09
N ALA A 61 2.60 -2.47 9.46
CA ALA A 61 2.80 -2.03 8.08
C ALA A 61 1.91 -2.82 7.10
N TYR A 62 1.71 -4.11 7.33
CA TYR A 62 0.83 -4.94 6.52
C TYR A 62 -0.64 -4.48 6.59
N TYR A 63 -1.16 -4.20 7.79
CA TYR A 63 -2.52 -3.67 7.95
C TYR A 63 -2.69 -2.28 7.34
N SER A 64 -1.68 -1.40 7.48
CA SER A 64 -1.69 -0.09 6.81
C SER A 64 -1.77 -0.23 5.29
N ALA A 65 -1.00 -1.14 4.71
CA ALA A 65 -1.03 -1.38 3.27
C ALA A 65 -2.38 -1.95 2.79
N GLN A 66 -3.01 -2.83 3.58
CA GLN A 66 -4.34 -3.35 3.27
C GLN A 66 -5.41 -2.25 3.23
N ALA A 67 -5.32 -1.25 4.11
CA ALA A 67 -6.25 -0.13 4.14
C ALA A 67 -6.19 0.75 2.87
N GLN A 68 -5.15 0.61 2.05
CA GLN A 68 -4.98 1.33 0.78
C GLN A 68 -5.56 0.59 -0.42
N LEU A 69 -6.07 -0.64 -0.25
CA LEU A 69 -6.65 -1.42 -1.32
C LEU A 69 -8.02 -0.87 -1.75
N LEU A 70 -8.30 -0.95 -3.05
CA LEU A 70 -9.56 -0.53 -3.66
C LEU A 70 -10.41 -1.73 -4.05
N PRO A 71 -11.72 -1.74 -3.76
CA PRO A 71 -12.61 -2.81 -4.18
C PRO A 71 -12.89 -2.74 -5.68
N CYS A 72 -12.91 -3.90 -6.33
CA CYS A 72 -13.40 -4.06 -7.70
C CYS A 72 -14.91 -3.82 -7.76
N ARG A 73 -15.35 -3.06 -8.75
CA ARG A 73 -16.77 -2.71 -8.91
C ARG A 73 -17.66 -3.90 -9.27
N ASN A 74 -17.07 -4.97 -9.81
CA ASN A 74 -17.81 -6.12 -10.30
C ASN A 74 -17.91 -7.26 -9.26
N CYS A 75 -16.79 -7.63 -8.63
CA CYS A 75 -16.75 -8.75 -7.66
C CYS A 75 -16.48 -8.34 -6.20
N GLY A 76 -16.22 -7.06 -5.92
CA GLY A 76 -15.94 -6.56 -4.56
C GLY A 76 -14.56 -6.90 -3.98
N ARG A 77 -13.75 -7.72 -4.67
CA ARG A 77 -12.38 -8.04 -4.22
C ARG A 77 -11.49 -6.80 -4.23
N THR A 78 -10.62 -6.68 -3.23
CA THR A 78 -9.76 -5.51 -3.05
C THR A 78 -8.39 -5.69 -3.71
N PHE A 79 -7.92 -4.68 -4.43
CA PHE A 79 -6.64 -4.69 -5.14
C PHE A 79 -5.91 -3.36 -4.95
N PHE A 80 -4.59 -3.36 -5.14
CA PHE A 80 -3.86 -2.11 -5.29
C PHE A 80 -4.31 -1.37 -6.55
N PRO A 81 -4.30 -0.03 -6.56
CA PRO A 81 -4.73 0.78 -7.71
C PRO A 81 -4.08 0.36 -9.04
N ASP A 82 -2.77 0.05 -9.04
CA ASP A 82 -2.03 -0.43 -10.21
C ASP A 82 -2.58 -1.77 -10.78
N ARG A 83 -3.00 -2.69 -9.90
CA ARG A 83 -3.46 -4.03 -10.31
C ARG A 83 -4.95 -4.10 -10.60
N LEU A 84 -5.73 -3.16 -10.06
CA LEU A 84 -7.18 -3.14 -10.20
C LEU A 84 -7.63 -3.07 -11.68
N PRO A 85 -7.10 -2.18 -12.55
CA PRO A 85 -7.48 -2.14 -13.97
C PRO A 85 -7.16 -3.42 -14.72
N VAL A 86 -6.09 -4.13 -14.35
CA VAL A 86 -5.75 -5.42 -14.96
C VAL A 86 -6.80 -6.47 -14.61
N HIS A 87 -7.24 -6.50 -13.36
CA HIS A 87 -8.30 -7.39 -12.91
C HIS A 87 -9.66 -7.04 -13.52
N GLU A 88 -10.05 -5.76 -13.51
CA GLU A 88 -11.35 -5.28 -14.01
C GLU A 88 -11.58 -5.61 -15.48
N ARG A 89 -10.52 -5.70 -16.29
CA ARG A 89 -10.61 -6.13 -17.70
C ARG A 89 -11.12 -7.56 -17.89
N CYS A 90 -10.88 -8.45 -16.93
CA CYS A 90 -11.26 -9.86 -17.02
C CYS A 90 -12.30 -10.27 -15.99
N CYS A 91 -12.59 -9.41 -14.99
CA CYS A 91 -13.56 -9.68 -13.96
C CYS A 91 -14.98 -9.60 -14.55
N LYS A 92 -15.68 -10.73 -14.53
CA LYS A 92 -17.10 -10.84 -14.87
C LYS A 92 -17.97 -10.62 -13.66
#